data_AF-A0A929BJY6-F1
#
_entry.id   AF-A0A929BJY6-F1
#
_cell.length_a   1.000
_cell.length_b   1.000
_cell.length_c   1.000
_cell.angle_alpha   90.00
_cell.angle_beta   90.00
_cell.angle_gamma   90.00
#
_symmetry.space_group_name_H-M   'P 1'
#
loop_
_entity.id
_entity.type
_entity.pdbx_description
1 polymer ?
#
loop_
_entity_poly.entity_id
_entity_poly.type
_entity_poly.pdbx_seq_one_letter_code
_entity_poly.pdbx_strand_id
1 'polypeptide(L)'
;MKKILLLVLAISAYVFSYAQCNDLFISEYVEGSHTNKALEIYNPTDKSISLDSYQMSRYSNGNTTPNFVSFPIGASILAHGTYVVVLDKRDPLGTGQDTSVFENLQFRADAFLCPVYEDNKMMYFNGNDAVTLEKNAGDIIDIIGKVGQNPGISWTDDTTANFIDTGDWTRYWTKDQTLIRKSSIAQGVTVNPTFFNPVVEWDSLPRNTFTSLGWHVCDCYTDPDQPVFNQTSYEFNVYQNAENGTSVGTITAIDGTSDVLSYYFESGNYVYLTEGDIDIRHTPFEIERSTGAIKVRDNKGLDYNVLQSFNIIAQVTDGSTPVTCVVKINLTKPQSVSENINNPTFEVYPNPTFNNNITIKSFRGISSIKVFNIIGKIVYSNFYNDCRNSINANFENINKGMYFVSITDINDNVVTKKILIK
;
A
#
# COMPACT_ATOMS: atom_id res chain seq x y z
N MET A 1 46.56 -43.56 58.34
CA MET A 1 45.64 -43.88 57.23
C MET A 1 45.05 -42.57 56.72
N LYS A 2 45.27 -42.27 55.44
CA LYS A 2 44.89 -41.04 54.74
C LYS A 2 43.37 -40.81 54.82
N LYS A 3 42.90 -39.66 55.30
CA LYS A 3 41.52 -39.21 55.06
C LYS A 3 41.55 -38.18 53.94
N ILE A 4 41.08 -38.64 52.78
CA ILE A 4 40.97 -37.89 51.53
C ILE A 4 39.70 -37.03 51.58
N LEU A 5 39.87 -35.80 51.10
CA LEU A 5 38.91 -34.78 50.68
C LEU A 5 37.60 -35.31 50.08
N LEU A 6 36.47 -34.66 50.37
CA LEU A 6 35.50 -34.28 49.35
C LEU A 6 34.61 -33.14 49.86
N LEU A 7 35.02 -31.92 49.49
CA LEU A 7 34.22 -30.70 49.59
C LEU A 7 33.32 -30.69 48.33
N VAL A 8 32.02 -30.94 48.49
CA VAL A 8 31.05 -30.82 47.39
C VAL A 8 30.70 -29.33 47.25
N LEU A 9 31.41 -28.64 46.36
CA LEU A 9 31.00 -27.35 45.82
C LEU A 9 29.82 -27.61 44.87
N ALA A 10 28.59 -27.43 45.36
CA ALA A 10 27.41 -27.36 44.51
C ALA A 10 27.45 -26.03 43.75
N ILE A 11 28.11 -26.02 42.59
CA ILE A 11 27.95 -24.96 41.59
C ILE A 11 26.57 -25.18 40.97
N SER A 12 25.60 -24.39 41.42
CA SER A 12 24.32 -24.24 40.73
C SER A 12 24.60 -23.57 39.38
N ALA A 13 24.83 -24.39 38.35
CA ALA A 13 24.74 -23.92 36.98
C ALA A 13 23.27 -23.56 36.73
N TYR A 14 22.95 -22.27 36.80
CA TYR A 14 21.74 -21.75 36.17
C TYR A 14 21.92 -21.97 34.68
N VAL A 15 21.39 -23.08 34.18
CA VAL A 15 21.18 -23.26 32.75
C VAL A 15 20.04 -22.30 32.41
N PHE A 16 20.38 -21.14 31.86
CA PHE A 16 19.41 -20.37 31.08
C PHE A 16 18.98 -21.31 29.96
N SER A 17 17.76 -21.85 30.04
CA SER A 17 17.15 -22.45 28.86
C SER A 17 16.98 -21.31 27.87
N TYR A 18 17.77 -21.32 26.81
CA TYR A 18 17.53 -20.43 25.67
C TYR A 18 16.08 -20.66 25.24
N ALA A 19 15.30 -19.59 25.18
CA ALA A 19 13.95 -19.66 24.67
C ALA A 19 14.04 -20.17 23.21
N GLN A 20 13.26 -21.20 22.90
CA GLN A 20 13.45 -21.93 21.65
C GLN A 20 12.57 -21.32 20.55
N CYS A 21 13.22 -20.70 19.57
CA CYS A 21 12.62 -20.07 18.38
C CYS A 21 12.19 -21.14 17.37
N ASN A 22 11.25 -21.99 17.77
CA ASN A 22 11.00 -23.28 17.11
C ASN A 22 9.70 -23.35 16.32
N ASP A 23 8.70 -22.51 16.61
CA ASP A 23 7.40 -22.55 15.96
C ASP A 23 6.78 -21.14 15.91
N LEU A 24 5.71 -21.02 15.13
CA LEU A 24 4.95 -19.78 14.95
C LEU A 24 4.30 -19.32 16.26
N PHE A 25 4.16 -18.01 16.41
CA PHE A 25 3.39 -17.42 17.50
C PHE A 25 2.67 -16.15 17.02
N ILE A 26 1.68 -15.72 17.79
CA ILE A 26 0.93 -14.48 17.56
C ILE A 26 1.80 -13.31 17.99
N SER A 27 2.20 -12.47 17.03
CA SER A 27 3.01 -11.26 17.26
C SER A 27 2.16 -10.01 17.45
N GLU A 28 0.95 -9.95 16.89
CA GLU A 28 0.04 -8.82 17.08
C GLU A 28 -1.43 -9.26 17.13
N TYR A 29 -2.20 -8.63 18.01
CA TYR A 29 -3.65 -8.77 18.14
C TYR A 29 -4.31 -7.41 18.10
N VAL A 30 -5.24 -7.20 17.18
CA VAL A 30 -5.90 -5.92 16.97
C VAL A 30 -7.39 -6.04 17.24
N GLU A 31 -7.84 -5.53 18.40
CA GLU A 31 -9.26 -5.31 18.70
C GLU A 31 -9.58 -3.83 18.54
N GLY A 32 -9.77 -3.42 17.29
CA GLY A 32 -10.05 -2.04 16.92
C GLY A 32 -11.53 -1.66 17.04
N SER A 33 -11.83 -0.40 16.71
CA SER A 33 -13.22 0.08 16.64
C SER A 33 -14.01 -0.65 15.55
N HIS A 34 -15.30 -0.91 15.80
CA HIS A 34 -16.18 -1.60 14.85
C HIS A 34 -15.58 -2.94 14.39
N THR A 35 -15.39 -3.10 13.08
CA THR A 35 -14.91 -4.30 12.40
C THR A 35 -13.39 -4.35 12.20
N ASN A 36 -12.64 -3.37 12.70
CA ASN A 36 -11.19 -3.35 12.61
C ASN A 36 -10.61 -4.45 13.50
N LYS A 37 -10.36 -5.61 12.90
CA LYS A 37 -9.91 -6.83 13.56
C LYS A 37 -8.78 -7.45 12.76
N ALA A 38 -7.67 -7.73 13.43
CA ALA A 38 -6.53 -8.38 12.81
C ALA A 38 -5.76 -9.26 13.79
N LEU A 39 -5.11 -10.27 13.23
CA LEU A 39 -4.13 -11.10 13.91
C LEU A 39 -2.90 -11.21 13.02
N GLU A 40 -1.74 -11.04 13.63
CA GLU A 40 -0.46 -11.26 12.98
C GLU A 40 0.23 -12.48 13.58
N ILE A 41 0.69 -13.36 12.71
CA ILE A 41 1.49 -14.53 13.06
C ILE A 41 2.93 -14.27 12.62
N TYR A 42 3.89 -14.49 13.52
CA TYR A 42 5.31 -14.37 13.23
C TYR A 42 5.99 -15.74 13.16
N ASN A 43 6.94 -15.86 12.25
CA ASN A 43 7.82 -17.01 12.14
C ASN A 43 9.21 -16.68 12.69
N PRO A 44 9.56 -17.09 13.93
CA PRO A 44 10.88 -16.82 14.51
C PRO A 44 11.99 -17.71 13.95
N THR A 45 11.67 -18.66 13.07
CA THR A 45 12.64 -19.65 12.57
C THR A 45 13.41 -19.14 11.35
N ASP A 46 14.53 -19.81 11.05
CA ASP A 46 15.40 -19.55 9.91
C ASP A 46 14.88 -20.17 8.59
N LYS A 47 13.65 -20.70 8.59
CA LYS A 47 13.04 -21.40 7.45
C LYS A 47 11.61 -20.97 7.24
N SER A 48 11.15 -21.06 5.99
CA SER A 48 9.73 -20.89 5.71
C SER A 48 8.90 -22.02 6.34
N ILE A 49 7.75 -21.65 6.90
CA ILE A 49 6.77 -22.56 7.49
C ILE A 49 5.46 -22.48 6.69
N SER A 50 4.95 -23.63 6.24
CA SER A 50 3.60 -23.73 5.67
C SER A 50 2.54 -23.59 6.75
N LEU A 51 1.48 -22.85 6.44
CA LEU A 51 0.33 -22.64 7.32
C LEU A 51 -0.76 -23.72 7.16
N ASP A 52 -0.58 -24.71 6.28
CA ASP A 52 -1.62 -25.72 5.98
C ASP A 52 -2.02 -26.57 7.19
N SER A 53 -1.10 -26.78 8.15
CA SER A 53 -1.38 -27.50 9.39
C SER A 53 -1.85 -26.60 10.53
N TYR A 54 -1.93 -25.28 10.30
CA TYR A 54 -2.24 -24.29 11.32
C TYR A 54 -3.67 -23.77 11.17
N GLN A 55 -4.26 -23.40 12.30
CA GLN A 55 -5.54 -22.72 12.34
C GLN A 55 -5.56 -21.71 13.48
N MET A 56 -6.43 -20.73 13.37
CA MET A 56 -6.72 -19.83 14.48
C MET A 56 -8.07 -20.19 15.07
N SER A 57 -8.20 -20.13 16.40
CA SER A 57 -9.46 -20.41 17.09
C SER A 57 -9.83 -19.28 18.04
N ARG A 58 -11.13 -19.04 18.18
CA ARG A 58 -11.70 -18.14 19.19
C ARG A 58 -12.67 -18.88 20.11
N TYR A 59 -12.50 -18.69 21.40
CA TYR A 59 -13.35 -19.22 22.46
C TYR A 59 -14.20 -18.12 23.06
N SER A 60 -15.50 -18.14 22.70
CA SER A 60 -16.34 -16.99 22.96
C SER A 60 -16.74 -16.83 24.42
N ASN A 61 -16.52 -15.65 25.01
CA ASN A 61 -17.02 -15.28 26.34
C ASN A 61 -16.78 -16.36 27.43
N GLY A 62 -15.60 -16.96 27.46
CA GLY A 62 -15.24 -18.03 28.40
C GLY A 62 -15.77 -19.43 28.07
N ASN A 63 -16.23 -19.67 26.84
CA ASN A 63 -16.57 -21.02 26.38
C ASN A 63 -15.31 -21.90 26.19
N THR A 64 -15.49 -23.20 26.08
CA THR A 64 -14.44 -24.20 25.79
C THR A 64 -14.56 -24.81 24.40
N THR A 65 -15.64 -24.50 23.67
CA THR A 65 -15.80 -24.90 22.27
C THR A 65 -15.22 -23.83 21.35
N PRO A 66 -14.24 -24.16 20.49
CA PRO A 66 -13.62 -23.19 19.59
C PRO A 66 -14.52 -22.86 18.41
N ASN A 67 -14.42 -21.62 17.94
CA ASN A 67 -14.77 -21.24 16.58
C ASN A 67 -13.47 -21.04 15.80
N PHE A 68 -13.14 -21.93 14.88
CA PHE A 68 -11.86 -21.91 14.18
C PHE A 68 -11.98 -21.45 12.74
N VAL A 69 -10.86 -21.01 12.18
CA VAL A 69 -10.68 -20.74 10.76
C VAL A 69 -9.28 -21.20 10.34
N SER A 70 -9.17 -21.84 9.17
CA SER A 70 -7.89 -22.22 8.58
C SER A 70 -7.31 -21.08 7.75
N PHE A 71 -5.99 -21.06 7.61
CA PHE A 71 -5.32 -20.16 6.67
C PHE A 71 -5.65 -20.55 5.21
N PRO A 72 -5.51 -19.64 4.24
CA PRO A 72 -5.61 -19.98 2.83
C PRO A 72 -4.67 -21.13 2.45
N ILE A 73 -5.16 -22.07 1.64
CA ILE A 73 -4.38 -23.24 1.23
C ILE A 73 -3.10 -22.80 0.52
N GLY A 74 -1.96 -23.37 0.93
CA GLY A 74 -0.64 -23.06 0.39
C GLY A 74 -0.03 -21.76 0.91
N ALA A 75 -0.68 -21.07 1.85
CA ALA A 75 -0.08 -19.95 2.54
C ALA A 75 1.14 -20.41 3.35
N SER A 76 2.16 -19.56 3.39
CA SER A 76 3.38 -19.81 4.15
C SER A 76 3.93 -18.49 4.67
N ILE A 77 4.69 -18.59 5.76
CA ILE A 77 5.44 -17.47 6.30
C ILE A 77 6.91 -17.75 6.00
N LEU A 78 7.62 -16.80 5.40
CA LEU A 78 9.06 -16.91 5.19
C LEU A 78 9.80 -16.89 6.53
N ALA A 79 11.09 -17.24 6.52
CA ALA A 79 11.95 -17.09 7.69
C ALA A 79 11.86 -15.65 8.20
N HIS A 80 11.70 -15.45 9.52
CA HIS A 80 11.62 -14.13 10.16
C HIS A 80 10.53 -13.19 9.61
N GLY A 81 9.56 -13.71 8.86
CA GLY A 81 8.45 -12.97 8.30
C GLY A 81 7.20 -13.01 9.18
N THR A 82 6.20 -12.23 8.78
CA THR A 82 4.87 -12.18 9.39
C THR A 82 3.78 -12.56 8.41
N TYR A 83 2.59 -12.89 8.92
CA TYR A 83 1.37 -13.05 8.14
C TYR A 83 0.17 -12.42 8.85
N VAL A 84 -0.41 -11.39 8.23
CA VAL A 84 -1.49 -10.58 8.79
C VAL A 84 -2.84 -11.00 8.20
N VAL A 85 -3.73 -11.45 9.08
CA VAL A 85 -5.10 -11.85 8.72
C VAL A 85 -6.08 -10.78 9.17
N VAL A 86 -6.94 -10.32 8.25
CA VAL A 86 -7.95 -9.29 8.49
C VAL A 86 -9.34 -9.79 8.08
N LEU A 87 -10.38 -9.38 8.81
CA LEU A 87 -11.77 -9.63 8.42
C LEU A 87 -12.14 -8.77 7.20
N ASP A 88 -12.64 -9.40 6.13
CA ASP A 88 -12.97 -8.74 4.86
C ASP A 88 -14.27 -7.92 4.95
N LYS A 89 -14.16 -6.74 5.55
CA LYS A 89 -15.23 -5.74 5.56
C LYS A 89 -14.86 -4.62 4.61
N ARG A 90 -14.34 -4.91 3.41
CA ARG A 90 -13.95 -3.87 2.45
C ARG A 90 -15.11 -3.27 1.66
N ASP A 91 -16.33 -3.79 1.85
CA ASP A 91 -17.54 -3.20 1.27
C ASP A 91 -17.81 -1.81 1.89
N PRO A 92 -17.67 -0.72 1.11
CA PRO A 92 -17.89 0.64 1.61
C PRO A 92 -19.36 0.92 1.95
N LEU A 93 -20.31 0.07 1.52
CA LEU A 93 -21.74 0.20 1.81
C LEU A 93 -22.17 -0.47 3.11
N GLY A 94 -21.22 -0.96 3.93
CA GLY A 94 -21.49 -1.59 5.22
C GLY A 94 -22.53 -0.83 6.06
N THR A 95 -23.46 -1.55 6.69
CA THR A 95 -24.57 -0.94 7.46
C THR A 95 -24.39 -1.15 8.96
N GLY A 96 -24.81 -0.17 9.76
CA GLY A 96 -24.78 -0.28 11.23
C GLY A 96 -23.35 -0.38 11.81
N GLN A 97 -23.12 -1.34 12.70
CA GLN A 97 -21.81 -1.57 13.33
C GLN A 97 -20.81 -2.29 12.40
N ASP A 98 -21.27 -2.77 11.24
CA ASP A 98 -20.47 -3.47 10.24
C ASP A 98 -19.95 -2.50 9.17
N THR A 99 -19.25 -1.46 9.60
CA THR A 99 -18.59 -0.49 8.70
C THR A 99 -17.34 -1.09 8.06
N SER A 100 -16.79 -0.38 7.06
CA SER A 100 -15.61 -0.87 6.38
C SER A 100 -14.37 -0.87 7.27
N VAL A 101 -13.52 -1.89 7.14
CA VAL A 101 -12.18 -1.87 7.76
C VAL A 101 -11.40 -0.66 7.27
N PHE A 102 -10.64 -0.03 8.16
CA PHE A 102 -9.89 1.17 7.82
C PHE A 102 -8.85 0.87 6.76
N GLU A 103 -8.67 1.80 5.83
CA GLU A 103 -7.80 1.61 4.68
C GLU A 103 -6.35 1.31 5.07
N ASN A 104 -5.84 1.97 6.12
CA ASN A 104 -4.51 1.70 6.64
C ASN A 104 -4.35 0.30 7.25
N LEU A 105 -5.43 -0.32 7.74
CA LEU A 105 -5.43 -1.74 8.10
C LEU A 105 -5.50 -2.64 6.85
N GLN A 106 -6.33 -2.27 5.86
CA GLN A 106 -6.43 -3.04 4.62
C GLN A 106 -5.08 -3.19 3.92
N PHE A 107 -4.24 -2.14 3.93
CA PHE A 107 -2.90 -2.17 3.32
C PHE A 107 -1.89 -3.06 4.07
N ARG A 108 -2.21 -3.51 5.29
CA ARG A 108 -1.36 -4.42 6.07
C ARG A 108 -1.74 -5.89 5.88
N ALA A 109 -2.93 -6.18 5.35
CA ALA A 109 -3.43 -7.54 5.25
C ALA A 109 -2.67 -8.37 4.21
N ASP A 110 -2.25 -9.58 4.60
CA ASP A 110 -1.83 -10.65 3.67
C ASP A 110 -3.01 -11.50 3.22
N ALA A 111 -4.00 -11.67 4.11
CA ALA A 111 -5.24 -12.36 3.80
C ALA A 111 -6.47 -11.63 4.34
N PHE A 112 -7.52 -11.68 3.53
CA PHE A 112 -8.86 -11.24 3.89
C PHE A 112 -9.76 -12.46 4.06
N LEU A 113 -10.34 -12.63 5.24
CA LEU A 113 -11.31 -13.68 5.53
C LEU A 113 -12.73 -13.19 5.29
N CYS A 114 -13.60 -13.98 4.66
CA CYS A 114 -14.92 -13.49 4.25
C CYS A 114 -15.74 -12.96 5.46
N PRO A 115 -16.58 -11.92 5.27
CA PRO A 115 -17.30 -11.29 6.38
C PRO A 115 -18.52 -12.07 6.86
N VAL A 116 -18.75 -13.28 6.36
CA VAL A 116 -19.88 -14.11 6.76
C VAL A 116 -19.61 -14.59 8.17
N TYR A 117 -20.39 -14.10 9.14
CA TYR A 117 -20.21 -14.45 10.54
C TYR A 117 -20.18 -15.96 10.76
N GLU A 118 -21.09 -16.71 10.13
CA GLU A 118 -21.15 -18.17 10.30
C GLU A 118 -19.91 -18.91 9.81
N ASP A 119 -19.18 -18.34 8.83
CA ASP A 119 -17.97 -18.93 8.25
C ASP A 119 -16.71 -18.46 8.99
N ASN A 120 -16.68 -17.21 9.46
CA ASN A 120 -15.48 -16.59 10.05
C ASN A 120 -15.71 -16.06 11.47
N LYS A 121 -16.48 -16.81 12.27
CA LYS A 121 -16.73 -16.51 13.70
C LYS A 121 -15.44 -16.17 14.43
N MET A 122 -14.34 -16.84 14.11
CA MET A 122 -13.02 -16.64 14.71
C MET A 122 -12.60 -15.15 14.81
N MET A 123 -12.82 -14.36 13.75
CA MET A 123 -12.36 -12.97 13.68
C MET A 123 -13.26 -11.95 14.40
N TYR A 124 -14.36 -12.40 15.02
CA TYR A 124 -15.30 -11.54 15.75
C TYR A 124 -14.96 -11.48 17.25
N PHE A 125 -13.68 -11.58 17.62
CA PHE A 125 -13.29 -11.37 19.01
C PHE A 125 -13.56 -9.93 19.45
N ASN A 126 -13.95 -9.71 20.70
CA ASN A 126 -14.38 -8.40 21.17
C ASN A 126 -13.85 -8.02 22.57
N GLY A 127 -12.67 -8.53 22.91
CA GLY A 127 -11.95 -8.19 24.13
C GLY A 127 -12.08 -9.22 25.26
N ASN A 128 -13.14 -10.05 25.29
CA ASN A 128 -13.36 -11.03 26.34
C ASN A 128 -13.35 -12.50 25.86
N ASP A 129 -12.83 -12.72 24.65
CA ASP A 129 -12.69 -14.03 24.02
C ASP A 129 -11.23 -14.49 24.04
N ALA A 130 -10.98 -15.76 24.41
CA ALA A 130 -9.64 -16.31 24.29
C ALA A 130 -9.38 -16.66 22.83
N VAL A 131 -8.16 -16.42 22.35
CA VAL A 131 -7.74 -16.68 20.98
C VAL A 131 -6.52 -17.58 21.01
N THR A 132 -6.50 -18.63 20.19
CA THR A 132 -5.37 -19.56 20.07
C THR A 132 -4.87 -19.62 18.64
N LEU A 133 -3.56 -19.85 18.52
CA LEU A 133 -2.97 -20.41 17.32
C LEU A 133 -2.74 -21.90 17.59
N GLU A 134 -3.20 -22.74 16.68
CA GLU A 134 -3.17 -24.20 16.84
C GLU A 134 -2.54 -24.88 15.64
N LYS A 135 -1.89 -26.01 15.89
CA LYS A 135 -1.33 -26.91 14.90
C LYS A 135 -2.08 -28.25 14.94
N ASN A 136 -2.18 -28.94 13.81
CA ASN A 136 -2.85 -30.24 13.66
C ASN A 136 -4.28 -30.29 14.24
N ALA A 137 -4.98 -29.14 14.28
CA ALA A 137 -6.28 -28.94 14.93
C ALA A 137 -6.30 -29.39 16.41
N GLY A 138 -6.15 -28.42 17.32
CA GLY A 138 -6.25 -28.63 18.77
C GLY A 138 -4.91 -28.60 19.53
N ASP A 139 -3.76 -28.75 18.87
CA ASP A 139 -2.47 -28.55 19.54
C ASP A 139 -2.19 -27.05 19.67
N ILE A 140 -2.46 -26.47 20.84
CA ILE A 140 -2.19 -25.04 21.10
C ILE A 140 -0.69 -24.79 21.01
N ILE A 141 -0.29 -23.88 20.13
CA ILE A 141 1.08 -23.38 20.06
C ILE A 141 1.22 -21.96 20.58
N ASP A 142 0.11 -21.23 20.66
CA ASP A 142 0.05 -19.93 21.32
C ASP A 142 -1.38 -19.59 21.77
N ILE A 143 -1.51 -18.74 22.79
CA ILE A 143 -2.79 -18.31 23.34
C ILE A 143 -2.75 -16.86 23.86
N ILE A 144 -3.79 -16.11 23.52
CA ILE A 144 -4.18 -14.84 24.14
C ILE A 144 -5.42 -15.10 24.99
N GLY A 145 -5.37 -14.68 26.25
CA GLY A 145 -6.42 -14.96 27.21
C GLY A 145 -6.32 -16.37 27.80
N LYS A 146 -7.45 -16.89 28.25
CA LYS A 146 -7.54 -18.21 28.87
C LYS A 146 -8.84 -18.90 28.46
N VAL A 147 -8.72 -20.07 27.85
CA VAL A 147 -9.87 -20.87 27.44
C VAL A 147 -10.68 -21.28 28.67
N GLY A 148 -12.00 -21.12 28.60
CA GLY A 148 -12.90 -21.42 29.72
C GLY A 148 -13.06 -20.30 30.75
N GLN A 149 -12.44 -19.12 30.57
CA GLN A 149 -12.60 -17.98 31.46
C GLN A 149 -13.18 -16.78 30.71
N ASN A 150 -14.28 -16.22 31.24
CA ASN A 150 -14.79 -14.93 30.82
C ASN A 150 -14.14 -13.85 31.70
N PRO A 151 -13.36 -12.91 31.15
CA PRO A 151 -12.71 -11.86 31.90
C PRO A 151 -13.60 -10.64 32.17
N GLY A 152 -14.92 -10.71 31.93
CA GLY A 152 -15.80 -9.55 31.94
C GLY A 152 -15.76 -8.84 30.59
N ILE A 153 -15.33 -7.59 30.56
CA ILE A 153 -15.19 -6.81 29.31
C ILE A 153 -13.83 -7.06 28.63
N SER A 154 -12.78 -7.29 29.42
CA SER A 154 -11.39 -7.35 28.94
C SER A 154 -10.53 -8.13 29.92
N TRP A 155 -9.45 -8.74 29.43
CA TRP A 155 -8.30 -9.01 30.31
C TRP A 155 -7.67 -7.68 30.74
N THR A 156 -7.09 -7.65 31.94
CA THR A 156 -6.56 -6.44 32.58
C THR A 156 -5.16 -6.69 33.15
N ASP A 157 -4.54 -5.66 33.70
CA ASP A 157 -3.31 -5.76 34.51
C ASP A 157 -3.58 -5.87 36.02
N ASP A 158 -4.85 -6.07 36.43
CA ASP A 158 -5.19 -6.14 37.84
C ASP A 158 -4.83 -7.49 38.47
N THR A 159 -3.70 -7.49 39.17
CA THR A 159 -3.22 -8.64 39.93
C THR A 159 -4.19 -9.08 41.04
N THR A 160 -5.04 -8.19 41.56
CA THR A 160 -5.94 -8.51 42.67
C THR A 160 -7.20 -9.24 42.22
N ALA A 161 -7.63 -9.03 40.97
CA ALA A 161 -8.72 -9.75 40.33
C ALA A 161 -8.31 -10.98 39.51
N ASN A 162 -7.02 -11.36 39.49
CA ASN A 162 -6.48 -12.36 38.55
C ASN A 162 -6.59 -11.94 37.07
N PHE A 163 -6.31 -10.67 36.78
CA PHE A 163 -6.17 -10.12 35.43
C PHE A 163 -7.47 -10.11 34.60
N ILE A 164 -8.61 -10.01 35.28
CA ILE A 164 -9.93 -9.85 34.67
C ILE A 164 -10.56 -8.53 35.10
N ASP A 165 -11.49 -8.02 34.30
CA ASP A 165 -12.29 -6.86 34.64
C ASP A 165 -13.36 -7.23 35.68
N THR A 166 -13.38 -6.49 36.79
CA THR A 166 -14.37 -6.62 37.87
C THR A 166 -15.20 -5.35 38.08
N GLY A 167 -15.14 -4.39 37.13
CA GLY A 167 -15.84 -3.11 37.23
C GLY A 167 -15.16 -2.10 38.15
N ASP A 168 -13.87 -2.28 38.41
CA ASP A 168 -13.05 -1.46 39.31
C ASP A 168 -12.24 -0.36 38.58
N TRP A 169 -12.62 -0.07 37.33
CA TRP A 169 -12.00 0.95 36.47
C TRP A 169 -10.53 0.67 36.10
N THR A 170 -10.14 -0.61 36.13
CA THR A 170 -8.82 -1.05 35.66
C THR A 170 -8.67 -0.90 34.15
N ARG A 171 -7.41 -0.82 33.70
CA ARG A 171 -7.10 -0.62 32.29
C ARG A 171 -7.44 -1.89 31.51
N TYR A 172 -8.20 -1.74 30.43
CA TYR A 172 -8.43 -2.81 29.46
C TYR A 172 -7.19 -3.04 28.62
N TRP A 173 -6.81 -4.32 28.49
CA TRP A 173 -5.69 -4.76 27.66
C TRP A 173 -6.13 -5.36 26.33
N THR A 174 -7.25 -6.04 26.28
CA THR A 174 -7.73 -6.73 25.07
C THR A 174 -8.94 -6.05 24.45
N LYS A 175 -9.72 -5.26 25.21
CA LYS A 175 -10.80 -4.45 24.67
C LYS A 175 -10.30 -3.10 24.15
N ASP A 176 -10.59 -2.80 22.89
CA ASP A 176 -10.27 -1.55 22.20
C ASP A 176 -8.76 -1.26 22.22
N GLN A 177 -7.93 -2.28 22.04
CA GLN A 177 -6.47 -2.17 22.06
C GLN A 177 -5.83 -2.90 20.88
N THR A 178 -4.63 -2.47 20.53
CA THR A 178 -3.67 -3.24 19.74
C THR A 178 -2.64 -3.79 20.72
N LEU A 179 -2.47 -5.12 20.76
CA LEU A 179 -1.43 -5.78 21.54
C LEU A 179 -0.29 -6.18 20.62
N ILE A 180 0.93 -5.73 20.93
CA ILE A 180 2.16 -6.16 20.26
C ILE A 180 2.94 -7.08 21.19
N ARG A 181 3.45 -8.18 20.65
CA ARG A 181 4.29 -9.11 21.41
C ARG A 181 5.64 -8.43 21.71
N LYS A 182 6.17 -8.64 22.90
CA LYS A 182 7.50 -8.15 23.28
C LYS A 182 8.59 -8.91 22.53
N SER A 183 9.69 -8.25 22.17
CA SER A 183 10.78 -8.90 21.41
C SER A 183 11.46 -10.05 22.15
N SER A 184 11.48 -9.99 23.48
CA SER A 184 12.04 -11.06 24.31
C SER A 184 11.23 -12.35 24.31
N ILE A 185 10.02 -12.35 23.73
CA ILE A 185 9.19 -13.55 23.61
C ILE A 185 9.57 -14.28 22.33
N ALA A 186 10.10 -15.48 22.51
CA ALA A 186 10.66 -16.32 21.46
C ALA A 186 9.77 -17.52 21.08
N GLN A 187 8.70 -17.76 21.83
CA GLN A 187 7.73 -18.84 21.59
C GLN A 187 6.38 -18.48 22.19
N GLY A 188 5.31 -19.04 21.63
CA GLY A 188 3.97 -18.89 22.17
C GLY A 188 3.70 -19.72 23.43
N VAL A 189 2.59 -19.42 24.09
CA VAL A 189 2.13 -20.17 25.26
C VAL A 189 1.36 -21.41 24.79
N THR A 190 1.94 -22.59 24.95
CA THR A 190 1.39 -23.86 24.41
C THR A 190 0.39 -24.57 25.32
N VAL A 191 0.11 -24.02 26.50
CA VAL A 191 -0.81 -24.60 27.49
C VAL A 191 -1.80 -23.56 27.96
N ASN A 192 -3.05 -23.97 28.18
CA ASN A 192 -4.06 -23.07 28.72
C ASN A 192 -3.62 -22.58 30.12
N PRO A 193 -3.36 -21.28 30.32
CA PRO A 193 -2.69 -20.81 31.54
C PRO A 193 -3.63 -20.82 32.75
N THR A 194 -3.04 -20.76 33.96
CA THR A 194 -3.82 -20.62 35.20
C THR A 194 -4.53 -19.26 35.28
N PHE A 195 -3.87 -18.21 34.81
CA PHE A 195 -4.38 -16.87 34.57
C PHE A 195 -3.63 -16.26 33.37
N PHE A 196 -4.27 -15.36 32.63
CA PHE A 196 -3.61 -14.63 31.56
C PHE A 196 -3.18 -13.26 32.07
N ASN A 197 -1.88 -13.09 32.33
CA ASN A 197 -1.29 -11.80 32.65
C ASN A 197 -0.70 -11.20 31.36
N PRO A 198 -1.38 -10.26 30.69
CA PRO A 198 -0.92 -9.74 29.41
C PRO A 198 0.41 -8.96 29.53
N VAL A 199 0.71 -8.37 30.70
CA VAL A 199 1.91 -7.53 30.93
C VAL A 199 3.22 -8.31 30.73
N VAL A 200 3.19 -9.63 30.88
CA VAL A 200 4.38 -10.48 30.79
C VAL A 200 4.91 -10.54 29.36
N GLU A 201 4.00 -10.62 28.38
CA GLU A 201 4.37 -10.94 26.99
C GLU A 201 3.99 -9.85 25.99
N TRP A 202 3.13 -8.91 26.39
CA TRP A 202 2.51 -7.95 25.48
C TRP A 202 2.76 -6.50 25.91
N ASP A 203 2.80 -5.61 24.94
CA ASP A 203 2.60 -4.18 25.14
C ASP A 203 1.26 -3.77 24.53
N SER A 204 0.50 -2.94 25.27
CA SER A 204 -0.82 -2.46 24.87
C SER A 204 -0.72 -1.05 24.29
N LEU A 205 -1.03 -0.94 23.00
CA LEU A 205 -1.09 0.28 22.22
C LEU A 205 -2.53 0.77 22.06
N PRO A 206 -2.74 2.09 21.85
CA PRO A 206 -4.07 2.64 21.62
C PRO A 206 -4.83 1.93 20.50
N ARG A 207 -6.16 1.87 20.64
CA ARG A 207 -7.08 1.40 19.62
C ARG A 207 -6.73 1.89 18.21
N ASN A 208 -6.89 1.01 17.22
CA ASN A 208 -6.68 1.29 15.79
C ASN A 208 -5.23 1.67 15.44
N THR A 209 -4.26 1.16 16.21
CA THR A 209 -2.84 1.22 15.83
C THR A 209 -2.53 0.03 14.93
N PHE A 210 -2.02 0.27 13.72
CA PHE A 210 -1.75 -0.77 12.71
C PHE A 210 -0.33 -0.67 12.12
N THR A 211 0.48 0.25 12.65
CA THR A 211 1.77 0.64 12.06
C THR A 211 2.85 -0.43 12.26
N SER A 212 2.68 -1.26 13.28
CA SER A 212 3.53 -2.41 13.61
C SER A 212 3.19 -3.68 12.83
N LEU A 213 2.04 -3.74 12.16
CA LEU A 213 1.69 -4.91 11.34
C LEU A 213 2.62 -5.07 10.13
N GLY A 214 2.90 -6.30 9.74
CA GLY A 214 3.76 -6.68 8.63
C GLY A 214 5.24 -6.84 8.99
N TRP A 215 5.61 -6.75 10.27
CA TRP A 215 6.97 -6.99 10.77
C TRP A 215 6.97 -7.25 12.28
N HIS A 216 7.99 -7.95 12.79
CA HIS A 216 8.14 -8.17 14.22
C HIS A 216 9.61 -8.28 14.62
N VAL A 217 9.98 -7.62 15.72
CA VAL A 217 11.33 -7.73 16.29
C VAL A 217 11.31 -8.81 17.35
N CYS A 218 12.16 -9.82 17.18
CA CYS A 218 12.29 -10.93 18.12
C CYS A 218 13.77 -11.14 18.48
N ASP A 219 14.07 -11.27 19.77
CA ASP A 219 15.43 -11.50 20.28
C ASP A 219 16.00 -12.87 19.82
N CYS A 220 15.16 -13.71 19.19
CA CYS A 220 15.55 -14.91 18.45
C CYS A 220 16.52 -14.66 17.29
N TYR A 221 16.39 -13.50 16.65
CA TYR A 221 17.11 -13.16 15.44
C TYR A 221 17.43 -11.68 15.44
N THR A 222 18.72 -11.38 15.48
CA THR A 222 19.21 -10.04 15.15
C THR A 222 19.50 -10.00 13.67
N ASP A 223 18.64 -9.30 12.94
CA ASP A 223 18.87 -9.03 11.52
C ASP A 223 20.24 -8.35 11.31
N PRO A 224 21.16 -8.99 10.57
CA PRO A 224 22.48 -8.43 10.32
C PRO A 224 22.48 -7.33 9.25
N ASP A 225 21.45 -7.21 8.42
CA ASP A 225 21.42 -6.27 7.29
C ASP A 225 20.03 -5.71 7.00
N GLN A 226 19.70 -4.59 7.64
CA GLN A 226 18.42 -3.92 7.38
C GLN A 226 18.35 -3.39 5.94
N PRO A 227 17.16 -3.39 5.31
CA PRO A 227 17.00 -2.88 3.97
C PRO A 227 17.36 -1.40 3.88
N VAL A 228 18.10 -1.03 2.84
CA VAL A 228 18.54 0.34 2.58
C VAL A 228 17.88 0.85 1.31
N PHE A 229 17.09 1.93 1.43
CA PHE A 229 16.57 2.63 0.26
C PHE A 229 17.70 3.11 -0.66
N ASN A 230 17.51 2.98 -1.97
CA ASN A 230 18.46 3.46 -2.97
C ASN A 230 18.62 4.99 -2.95
N GLN A 231 17.66 5.72 -2.36
CA GLN A 231 17.68 7.17 -2.19
C GLN A 231 17.15 7.54 -0.80
N THR A 232 17.68 8.60 -0.21
CA THR A 232 17.18 9.17 1.06
C THR A 232 15.81 9.84 0.90
N SER A 233 15.49 10.26 -0.32
CA SER A 233 14.21 10.87 -0.67
C SER A 233 13.90 10.67 -2.14
N TYR A 234 12.63 10.47 -2.46
CA TYR A 234 12.12 10.36 -3.83
C TYR A 234 11.23 11.55 -4.14
N GLU A 235 11.32 12.08 -5.35
CA GLU A 235 10.42 13.14 -5.82
C GLU A 235 9.77 12.74 -7.14
N PHE A 236 8.43 12.77 -7.16
CA PHE A 236 7.61 12.45 -8.31
C PHE A 236 6.67 13.60 -8.65
N ASN A 237 6.11 13.55 -9.86
CA ASN A 237 5.08 14.48 -10.30
C ASN A 237 3.88 13.68 -10.81
N VAL A 238 2.68 14.14 -10.48
CA VAL A 238 1.43 13.60 -11.02
C VAL A 238 0.50 14.75 -11.36
N TYR A 239 -0.30 14.60 -12.40
CA TYR A 239 -1.31 15.61 -12.73
C TYR A 239 -2.44 15.60 -11.70
N GLN A 240 -3.01 16.77 -11.39
CA GLN A 240 -4.30 16.83 -10.72
C GLN A 240 -5.34 16.05 -11.52
N ASN A 241 -6.26 15.39 -10.82
CA ASN A 241 -7.29 14.52 -11.41
C ASN A 241 -6.76 13.36 -12.29
N ALA A 242 -5.48 12.99 -12.18
CA ALA A 242 -4.96 11.80 -12.86
C ALA A 242 -5.84 10.58 -12.53
N GLU A 243 -6.14 9.74 -13.53
CA GLU A 243 -7.07 8.62 -13.37
C GLU A 243 -6.55 7.60 -12.34
N ASN A 244 -7.46 6.91 -11.64
CA ASN A 244 -7.09 5.78 -10.79
C ASN A 244 -6.34 4.73 -11.60
N GLY A 245 -5.28 4.18 -11.01
CA GLY A 245 -4.32 3.28 -11.65
C GLY A 245 -3.16 3.99 -12.36
N THR A 246 -3.17 5.33 -12.48
CA THR A 246 -2.05 6.07 -13.08
C THR A 246 -0.75 5.80 -12.31
N SER A 247 0.29 5.34 -13.01
CA SER A 247 1.62 5.13 -12.44
C SER A 247 2.27 6.46 -12.07
N VAL A 248 2.74 6.58 -10.83
CA VAL A 248 3.42 7.78 -10.31
C VAL A 248 4.94 7.60 -10.30
N GLY A 249 5.41 6.44 -9.85
CA GLY A 249 6.83 6.17 -9.67
C GLY A 249 7.08 4.83 -9.01
N THR A 250 8.34 4.57 -8.65
CA THR A 250 8.72 3.35 -7.92
C THR A 250 9.84 3.71 -6.95
N ILE A 251 9.69 3.31 -5.69
CA ILE A 251 10.76 3.38 -4.70
C ILE A 251 11.38 2.00 -4.55
N THR A 252 12.69 1.93 -4.35
CA THR A 252 13.41 0.65 -4.29
C THR A 252 14.42 0.69 -3.17
N ALA A 253 14.57 -0.43 -2.50
CA ALA A 253 15.61 -0.70 -1.53
C ALA A 253 16.42 -1.91 -1.96
N ILE A 254 17.63 -1.99 -1.42
CA ILE A 254 18.48 -3.17 -1.48
C ILE A 254 18.60 -3.76 -0.09
N ASP A 255 18.77 -5.06 -0.07
CA ASP A 255 19.08 -5.83 1.12
C ASP A 255 20.18 -6.83 0.73
N GLY A 256 21.20 -7.00 1.57
CA GLY A 256 22.36 -7.84 1.29
C GLY A 256 22.14 -9.31 1.59
N THR A 257 21.06 -9.71 2.28
CA THR A 257 20.68 -11.11 2.52
C THR A 257 19.70 -11.66 1.47
N SER A 258 19.21 -10.80 0.56
CA SER A 258 18.22 -11.14 -0.48
C SER A 258 16.86 -11.56 0.07
N ASP A 259 16.49 -11.03 1.24
CA ASP A 259 15.21 -11.24 1.85
C ASP A 259 14.09 -10.53 1.07
N VAL A 260 12.85 -10.97 1.30
CA VAL A 260 11.69 -10.43 0.58
C VAL A 260 11.28 -9.10 1.19
N LEU A 261 11.44 -8.04 0.42
CA LEU A 261 11.08 -6.69 0.85
C LEU A 261 9.60 -6.40 0.68
N SER A 262 9.01 -5.79 1.72
CA SER A 262 7.65 -5.30 1.76
C SER A 262 7.62 -3.78 1.96
N TYR A 263 6.93 -3.07 1.06
CA TYR A 263 6.81 -1.61 1.08
C TYR A 263 5.44 -1.16 1.59
N TYR A 264 5.42 -0.11 2.41
CA TYR A 264 4.19 0.49 2.93
C TYR A 264 4.26 2.01 2.97
N PHE A 265 3.10 2.66 2.98
CA PHE A 265 2.98 4.05 3.41
C PHE A 265 2.65 4.09 4.90
N GLU A 266 3.50 4.78 5.66
CA GLU A 266 3.35 4.93 7.09
C GLU A 266 2.48 6.15 7.42
N SER A 267 2.73 7.29 6.76
CA SER A 267 1.95 8.52 6.98
C SER A 267 2.04 9.51 5.82
N GLY A 268 1.24 10.58 5.87
CA GLY A 268 1.29 11.70 4.90
C GLY A 268 0.52 11.47 3.60
N ASN A 269 0.03 10.26 3.34
CA ASN A 269 -0.80 9.93 2.18
C ASN A 269 -2.29 10.19 2.44
N TYR A 270 -2.68 11.42 2.75
CA TYR A 270 -4.10 11.78 2.86
C TYR A 270 -4.34 13.27 2.63
N VAL A 271 -5.57 13.60 2.27
CA VAL A 271 -6.10 14.97 2.20
C VAL A 271 -7.55 14.97 2.67
N TYR A 272 -8.00 16.06 3.28
CA TYR A 272 -9.42 16.25 3.60
C TYR A 272 -10.04 17.15 2.54
N LEU A 273 -11.15 16.70 1.97
CA LEU A 273 -11.97 17.48 1.04
C LEU A 273 -13.37 17.62 1.62
N THR A 274 -13.90 18.84 1.56
CA THR A 274 -15.27 19.12 2.00
C THR A 274 -16.23 18.76 0.86
N GLU A 275 -17.01 17.68 1.03
CA GLU A 275 -18.11 17.32 0.13
C GLU A 275 -19.45 17.68 0.83
N GLY A 276 -20.03 18.83 0.46
CA GLY A 276 -21.22 19.36 1.15
C GLY A 276 -20.86 19.99 2.51
N ASP A 277 -21.46 19.49 3.59
CA ASP A 277 -21.19 19.93 4.98
C ASP A 277 -20.29 18.95 5.75
N ILE A 278 -19.62 18.02 5.05
CA ILE A 278 -18.84 16.94 5.65
C ILE A 278 -17.41 16.95 5.08
N ASP A 279 -16.42 16.89 5.97
CA ASP A 279 -15.03 16.67 5.58
C ASP A 279 -14.76 15.17 5.41
N ILE A 280 -14.39 14.79 4.19
CA ILE A 280 -14.09 13.41 3.81
C ILE A 280 -12.57 13.27 3.66
N ARG A 281 -12.01 12.25 4.29
CA ARG A 281 -10.60 11.88 4.14
C ARG A 281 -10.41 11.06 2.88
N HIS A 282 -9.56 11.52 1.98
CA HIS A 282 -9.11 10.81 0.79
C HIS A 282 -7.68 10.32 0.98
N THR A 283 -7.36 9.16 0.40
CA THR A 283 -6.05 8.49 0.48
C THR A 283 -5.55 8.27 -0.95
N PRO A 284 -4.90 9.28 -1.57
CA PRO A 284 -4.83 9.36 -3.04
C PRO A 284 -3.90 8.36 -3.70
N PHE A 285 -2.90 7.85 -2.97
CA PHE A 285 -1.90 6.93 -3.53
C PHE A 285 -1.98 5.54 -2.89
N GLU A 286 -1.53 4.55 -3.64
CA GLU A 286 -1.24 3.20 -3.15
C GLU A 286 0.17 2.80 -3.55
N ILE A 287 0.76 1.89 -2.77
CA ILE A 287 2.06 1.30 -3.04
C ILE A 287 1.92 -0.22 -3.13
N GLU A 288 2.47 -0.79 -4.20
CA GLU A 288 2.52 -2.24 -4.40
C GLU A 288 3.56 -2.84 -3.45
N ARG A 289 3.11 -3.67 -2.49
CA ARG A 289 3.92 -4.16 -1.38
C ARG A 289 5.19 -4.88 -1.82
N SER A 290 5.14 -5.59 -2.95
CA SER A 290 6.26 -6.41 -3.44
C SER A 290 7.27 -5.66 -4.33
N THR A 291 6.87 -4.52 -4.90
CA THR A 291 7.69 -3.83 -5.93
C THR A 291 8.01 -2.37 -5.59
N GLY A 292 7.33 -1.79 -4.60
CA GLY A 292 7.45 -0.36 -4.29
C GLY A 292 6.87 0.56 -5.36
N ALA A 293 6.12 0.03 -6.34
CA ALA A 293 5.48 0.81 -7.38
C ALA A 293 4.30 1.62 -6.80
N ILE A 294 4.28 2.92 -7.07
CA ILE A 294 3.27 3.85 -6.57
C ILE A 294 2.29 4.19 -7.69
N LYS A 295 0.99 4.10 -7.39
CA LYS A 295 -0.09 4.44 -8.31
C LYS A 295 -1.11 5.37 -7.64
N VAL A 296 -1.87 6.07 -8.47
CA VAL A 296 -3.07 6.80 -8.03
C VAL A 296 -4.14 5.79 -7.67
N ARG A 297 -4.65 5.85 -6.45
CA ARG A 297 -5.76 5.03 -5.96
C ARG A 297 -7.07 5.80 -5.95
N ASP A 298 -7.04 7.04 -5.49
CA ASP A 298 -8.22 7.89 -5.32
C ASP A 298 -7.94 9.28 -5.89
N ASN A 299 -8.32 9.46 -7.16
CA ASN A 299 -8.09 10.67 -7.92
C ASN A 299 -8.82 11.90 -7.37
N LYS A 300 -9.88 11.72 -6.57
CA LYS A 300 -10.61 12.84 -5.95
C LYS A 300 -9.70 13.66 -5.06
N GLY A 301 -8.79 13.00 -4.35
CA GLY A 301 -7.81 13.67 -3.49
C GLY A 301 -6.70 14.42 -4.24
N LEU A 302 -6.66 14.39 -5.59
CA LEU A 302 -5.65 15.06 -6.39
C LEU A 302 -6.10 16.45 -6.85
N ASP A 303 -6.40 17.36 -5.92
CA ASP A 303 -6.71 18.77 -6.21
C ASP A 303 -5.53 19.69 -5.89
N TYR A 304 -4.88 20.22 -6.94
CA TYR A 304 -3.74 21.13 -6.83
C TYR A 304 -4.06 22.39 -6.01
N ASN A 305 -5.31 22.87 -6.05
CA ASN A 305 -5.69 24.10 -5.35
C ASN A 305 -5.89 23.86 -3.85
N VAL A 306 -6.10 22.61 -3.43
CA VAL A 306 -6.19 22.21 -2.02
C VAL A 306 -4.81 21.87 -1.48
N LEU A 307 -4.07 20.98 -2.16
CA LEU A 307 -2.76 20.54 -1.72
C LEU A 307 -1.82 20.37 -2.93
N GLN A 308 -0.72 21.13 -2.94
CA GLN A 308 0.21 21.14 -4.08
C GLN A 308 1.21 19.98 -4.07
N SER A 309 1.43 19.36 -2.91
CA SER A 309 2.34 18.23 -2.79
C SER A 309 2.02 17.38 -1.56
N PHE A 310 2.17 16.07 -1.70
CA PHE A 310 2.13 15.12 -0.60
C PHE A 310 3.55 14.83 -0.13
N ASN A 311 3.81 14.95 1.17
CA ASN A 311 5.04 14.50 1.80
C ASN A 311 4.73 13.21 2.56
N ILE A 312 4.96 12.08 1.91
CA ILE A 312 4.61 10.75 2.41
C ILE A 312 5.83 10.15 3.08
N ILE A 313 5.66 9.58 4.27
CA ILE A 313 6.66 8.70 4.87
C ILE A 313 6.37 7.29 4.39
N ALA A 314 7.26 6.76 3.55
CA ALA A 314 7.23 5.37 3.11
C ALA A 314 8.18 4.55 3.97
N GLN A 315 7.92 3.26 4.07
CA GLN A 315 8.78 2.33 4.77
C GLN A 315 8.98 1.04 3.99
N VAL A 316 10.10 0.38 4.24
CA VAL A 316 10.47 -0.92 3.71
C VAL A 316 10.93 -1.81 4.86
N THR A 317 10.53 -3.07 4.84
CA THR A 317 10.93 -4.11 5.80
C THR A 317 11.11 -5.42 5.08
N ASP A 318 12.01 -6.25 5.59
CA ASP A 318 12.24 -7.65 5.24
C ASP A 318 11.53 -8.64 6.21
N GLY A 319 10.70 -8.12 7.12
CA GLY A 319 10.12 -8.83 8.27
C GLY A 319 10.63 -8.32 9.62
N SER A 320 11.74 -7.58 9.61
CA SER A 320 12.34 -6.94 10.78
C SER A 320 11.95 -5.44 10.92
N THR A 321 12.66 -4.69 11.77
CA THR A 321 12.35 -3.27 11.99
C THR A 321 12.39 -2.49 10.66
N PRO A 322 11.31 -1.78 10.28
CA PRO A 322 11.26 -1.08 9.02
C PRO A 322 12.21 0.12 8.98
N VAL A 323 12.79 0.36 7.81
CA VAL A 323 13.51 1.60 7.48
C VAL A 323 12.57 2.53 6.73
N THR A 324 12.72 3.85 6.91
CA THR A 324 11.83 4.85 6.32
C THR A 324 12.54 5.76 5.32
N CYS A 325 11.79 6.28 4.34
CA CYS A 325 12.23 7.37 3.47
C CYS A 325 11.09 8.37 3.22
N VAL A 326 11.45 9.55 2.72
CA VAL A 326 10.48 10.59 2.33
C VAL A 326 10.18 10.47 0.84
N VAL A 327 8.89 10.37 0.50
CA VAL A 327 8.39 10.42 -0.88
C VAL A 327 7.57 11.69 -1.06
N LYS A 328 8.09 12.61 -1.86
CA LYS A 328 7.39 13.84 -2.23
C LYS A 328 6.71 13.68 -3.58
N ILE A 329 5.39 13.79 -3.62
CA ILE A 329 4.62 13.73 -4.87
C ILE A 329 4.04 15.12 -5.10
N ASN A 330 4.57 15.84 -6.09
CA ASN A 330 4.05 17.14 -6.49
C ASN A 330 2.84 16.96 -7.42
N LEU A 331 1.75 17.66 -7.12
CA LEU A 331 0.67 17.82 -8.07
C LEU A 331 1.08 18.86 -9.10
N THR A 332 0.79 18.58 -10.36
CA THR A 332 0.91 19.57 -11.42
C THR A 332 -0.46 19.81 -12.02
N LYS A 333 -0.76 21.05 -12.41
CA LYS A 333 -1.90 21.26 -13.30
C LYS A 333 -1.52 20.61 -14.63
N PRO A 334 -2.42 19.85 -15.29
CA PRO A 334 -2.20 19.58 -16.70
C PRO A 334 -1.90 20.92 -17.33
N GLN A 335 -0.83 20.99 -18.11
CA GLN A 335 -0.80 22.03 -19.12
C GLN A 335 -2.15 21.89 -19.80
N SER A 336 -3.01 22.91 -19.70
CA SER A 336 -4.00 23.13 -20.74
C SER A 336 -3.25 22.86 -22.02
N VAL A 337 -3.83 22.09 -22.92
CA VAL A 337 -3.33 22.00 -24.28
C VAL A 337 -3.19 23.46 -24.72
N SER A 338 -2.00 24.05 -24.55
CA SER A 338 -1.46 24.92 -25.54
C SER A 338 -1.57 24.01 -26.74
N GLU A 339 -2.50 24.33 -27.64
CA GLU A 339 -2.44 23.81 -28.99
C GLU A 339 -0.96 23.67 -29.31
N ASN A 340 -0.52 22.42 -29.50
CA ASN A 340 0.87 22.08 -29.67
C ASN A 340 1.52 23.20 -30.49
N ILE A 341 2.32 24.10 -29.89
CA ILE A 341 2.97 25.18 -30.64
C ILE A 341 4.01 24.56 -31.60
N ASN A 342 4.21 23.25 -31.51
CA ASN A 342 4.97 22.42 -32.43
C ASN A 342 4.16 21.83 -33.59
N ASN A 343 2.82 21.98 -33.65
CA ASN A 343 2.17 21.88 -34.95
C ASN A 343 2.57 23.16 -35.71
N PRO A 344 3.29 23.07 -36.83
CA PRO A 344 3.61 24.25 -37.61
C PRO A 344 2.32 25.02 -37.90
N THR A 345 2.18 26.19 -37.30
CA THR A 345 1.07 27.09 -37.56
C THR A 345 1.28 27.63 -38.97
N PHE A 346 0.66 26.96 -39.93
CA PHE A 346 0.64 27.43 -41.31
C PHE A 346 -0.49 28.44 -41.48
N GLU A 347 -0.12 29.68 -41.78
CA GLU A 347 -1.05 30.71 -42.22
C GLU A 347 -1.09 30.72 -43.75
N VAL A 348 -2.30 30.70 -44.32
CA VAL A 348 -2.51 30.78 -45.77
C VAL A 348 -3.48 31.91 -46.06
N TYR A 349 -3.00 32.97 -46.69
CA TYR A 349 -3.81 34.16 -46.98
C TYR A 349 -3.39 34.84 -48.29
N PRO A 350 -4.28 35.54 -49.00
CA PRO A 350 -5.71 35.62 -48.71
C PRO A 350 -6.42 34.31 -49.04
N ASN A 351 -7.40 33.94 -48.22
CA ASN A 351 -8.32 32.85 -48.49
C ASN A 351 -9.74 33.33 -48.15
N PRO A 352 -10.60 33.63 -49.15
CA PRO A 352 -10.43 33.35 -50.58
C PRO A 352 -9.37 34.23 -51.27
N THR A 353 -8.74 33.72 -52.34
CA THR A 353 -7.84 34.49 -53.22
C THR A 353 -8.54 34.84 -54.54
N PHE A 354 -8.26 36.02 -55.10
CA PHE A 354 -8.90 36.56 -56.31
C PHE A 354 -7.98 36.64 -57.53
N ASN A 355 -6.67 36.45 -57.33
CA ASN A 355 -5.63 36.63 -58.35
C ASN A 355 -4.69 35.43 -58.41
N ASN A 356 -5.14 34.27 -57.96
CA ASN A 356 -4.38 33.02 -57.87
C ASN A 356 -3.08 33.12 -57.02
N ASN A 357 -2.90 34.22 -56.28
CA ASN A 357 -1.77 34.40 -55.39
C ASN A 357 -2.17 34.10 -53.95
N ILE A 358 -1.38 33.28 -53.28
CA ILE A 358 -1.45 33.09 -51.84
C ILE A 358 -0.06 33.28 -51.22
N THR A 359 -0.05 33.83 -50.03
CA THR A 359 1.09 33.82 -49.13
C THR A 359 0.89 32.69 -48.13
N ILE A 360 1.91 31.85 -48.01
CA ILE A 360 2.01 30.81 -46.99
C ILE A 360 3.10 31.24 -46.02
N LYS A 361 2.78 31.29 -44.73
CA LYS A 361 3.74 31.49 -43.65
C LYS A 361 3.79 30.27 -42.76
N SER A 362 4.97 29.98 -42.25
CA SER A 362 5.24 28.89 -41.31
C SER A 362 6.27 29.36 -40.28
N PHE A 363 6.18 28.83 -39.06
CA PHE A 363 7.23 29.03 -38.05
C PHE A 363 8.56 28.35 -38.44
N ARG A 364 8.49 27.30 -39.27
CA ARG A 364 9.64 26.52 -39.76
C ARG A 364 9.83 26.70 -41.27
N GLY A 365 11.02 26.36 -41.77
CA GLY A 365 11.29 26.38 -43.21
C GLY A 365 10.33 25.47 -43.97
N ILE A 366 9.81 25.94 -45.11
CA ILE A 366 8.92 25.17 -45.98
C ILE A 366 9.77 24.44 -47.03
N SER A 367 9.63 23.12 -47.13
CA SER A 367 10.37 22.26 -48.07
C SER A 367 9.58 22.00 -49.36
N SER A 368 8.25 21.92 -49.30
CA SER A 368 7.41 21.76 -50.49
C SER A 368 6.00 22.29 -50.32
N ILE A 369 5.39 22.67 -51.45
CA ILE A 369 3.97 23.01 -51.56
C ILE A 369 3.37 22.19 -52.68
N LYS A 370 2.23 21.54 -52.43
CA LYS A 370 1.41 20.84 -53.43
C LYS A 370 -0.03 21.31 -53.35
N VAL A 371 -0.67 21.57 -54.49
CA VAL A 371 -2.07 21.95 -54.56
C VAL A 371 -2.86 20.88 -55.28
N PHE A 372 -3.97 20.47 -54.70
CA PHE A 372 -4.87 19.43 -55.20
C PHE A 372 -6.22 20.04 -55.54
N ASN A 373 -6.81 19.62 -56.65
CA ASN A 373 -8.23 19.85 -56.89
C ASN A 373 -9.10 18.93 -56.00
N ILE A 374 -10.42 19.11 -56.01
CA ILE A 374 -11.36 18.31 -55.21
C ILE A 374 -11.37 16.81 -55.54
N ILE A 375 -10.79 16.39 -56.67
CA ILE A 375 -10.69 14.98 -57.10
C ILE A 375 -9.30 14.41 -56.69
N GLY A 376 -8.46 15.18 -56.01
CA GLY A 376 -7.12 14.75 -55.56
C GLY A 376 -6.03 14.82 -56.64
N LYS A 377 -6.29 15.42 -57.80
CA LYS A 377 -5.26 15.65 -58.83
C LYS A 377 -4.39 16.84 -58.43
N ILE A 378 -3.07 16.66 -58.47
CA ILE A 378 -2.09 17.74 -58.28
C ILE A 378 -2.19 18.72 -59.46
N VAL A 379 -2.42 19.99 -59.15
CA VAL A 379 -2.53 21.09 -60.12
C VAL A 379 -1.38 22.09 -60.00
N TYR A 380 -0.65 22.06 -58.88
CA TYR A 380 0.59 22.82 -58.67
C TYR A 380 1.49 22.04 -57.70
N SER A 381 2.80 22.07 -57.94
CA SER A 381 3.78 21.56 -56.99
C SER A 381 5.09 22.32 -57.11
N ASN A 382 5.72 22.62 -55.98
CA ASN A 382 7.04 23.23 -55.96
C ASN A 382 7.86 22.72 -54.76
N PHE A 383 9.17 22.64 -54.93
CA PHE A 383 10.12 22.20 -53.90
C PHE A 383 11.13 23.32 -53.65
N TYR A 384 11.48 23.51 -52.39
CA TYR A 384 12.36 24.57 -51.93
C TYR A 384 13.55 23.95 -51.21
N ASN A 385 14.75 24.30 -51.68
CA ASN A 385 16.01 23.83 -51.11
C ASN A 385 16.57 24.80 -50.05
N ASP A 386 15.84 25.87 -49.74
CA ASP A 386 16.20 26.92 -48.80
C ASP A 386 15.19 27.04 -47.65
N CYS A 387 15.65 27.45 -46.46
CA CYS A 387 14.82 27.53 -45.24
C CYS A 387 13.91 28.77 -45.24
N ARG A 388 12.96 28.86 -46.19
CA ARG A 388 12.00 29.97 -46.24
C ARG A 388 10.81 29.72 -45.32
N ASN A 389 10.62 30.64 -44.39
CA ASN A 389 9.45 30.65 -43.48
C ASN A 389 8.23 31.35 -44.11
N SER A 390 8.38 31.94 -45.30
CA SER A 390 7.30 32.57 -46.05
C SER A 390 7.48 32.38 -47.55
N ILE A 391 6.42 31.97 -48.24
CA ILE A 391 6.39 31.76 -49.68
C ILE A 391 5.18 32.46 -50.28
N ASN A 392 5.40 33.19 -51.37
CA ASN A 392 4.33 33.65 -52.25
C ASN A 392 4.20 32.64 -53.39
N ALA A 393 3.08 31.94 -53.45
CA ALA A 393 2.75 30.99 -54.50
C ALA A 393 1.72 31.61 -55.44
N ASN A 394 2.05 31.66 -56.74
CA ASN A 394 1.14 32.02 -57.81
C ASN A 394 0.72 30.76 -58.56
N PHE A 395 -0.58 30.51 -58.62
CA PHE A 395 -1.17 29.39 -59.33
C PHE A 395 -1.65 29.81 -60.72
N GLU A 396 -0.71 30.10 -61.61
CA GLU A 396 -1.04 30.47 -62.99
C GLU A 396 -1.85 29.35 -63.67
N ASN A 397 -2.87 29.73 -64.44
CA ASN A 397 -3.73 28.81 -65.21
C ASN A 397 -4.62 27.84 -64.41
N ILE A 398 -4.92 28.14 -63.13
CA ILE A 398 -5.90 27.39 -62.34
C ILE A 398 -7.28 28.06 -62.40
N ASN A 399 -8.32 27.26 -62.65
CA ASN A 399 -9.72 27.71 -62.68
C ASN A 399 -10.25 28.05 -61.28
N LYS A 400 -11.24 28.94 -61.21
CA LYS A 400 -11.99 29.25 -59.98
C LYS A 400 -12.59 27.98 -59.37
N GLY A 401 -12.48 27.83 -58.04
CA GLY A 401 -12.93 26.62 -57.35
C GLY A 401 -12.28 26.42 -55.99
N MET A 402 -12.63 25.30 -55.34
CA MET A 402 -12.01 24.87 -54.08
C MET A 402 -10.81 23.97 -54.35
N TYR A 403 -9.74 24.20 -53.61
CA TYR A 403 -8.50 23.42 -53.68
C TYR A 403 -7.99 23.12 -52.27
N PHE A 404 -7.11 22.13 -52.18
CA PHE A 404 -6.37 21.80 -50.96
C PHE A 404 -4.89 22.08 -51.18
N VAL A 405 -4.26 22.84 -50.29
CA VAL A 405 -2.83 23.12 -50.30
C VAL A 405 -2.20 22.25 -49.22
N SER A 406 -1.38 21.29 -49.62
CA SER A 406 -0.50 20.53 -48.74
C SER A 406 0.85 21.21 -48.67
N ILE A 407 1.32 21.46 -47.46
CA ILE A 407 2.56 22.17 -47.16
C ILE A 407 3.42 21.22 -46.33
N THR A 408 4.66 21.02 -46.76
CA THR A 408 5.65 20.20 -46.05
C THR A 408 6.72 21.12 -45.47
N ASP A 409 7.08 20.93 -44.21
CA ASP A 409 8.21 21.65 -43.60
C ASP A 409 9.54 20.92 -43.82
N ILE A 410 10.65 21.54 -43.41
CA ILE A 410 12.00 20.96 -43.48
C ILE A 410 12.22 19.70 -42.62
N ASN A 411 11.26 19.36 -41.75
CA ASN A 411 11.27 18.17 -40.90
C ASN A 411 10.25 17.13 -41.37
N ASP A 412 9.82 17.21 -42.63
CA ASP A 412 8.83 16.34 -43.28
C ASP A 412 7.42 16.34 -42.65
N ASN A 413 7.09 17.33 -41.82
CA ASN A 413 5.73 17.48 -41.30
C ASN A 413 4.81 18.03 -42.39
N VAL A 414 3.66 17.40 -42.59
CA VAL A 414 2.69 17.76 -43.64
C VAL A 414 1.42 18.33 -43.03
N VAL A 415 1.00 19.51 -43.50
CA VAL A 415 -0.30 20.11 -43.17
C VAL A 415 -1.07 20.43 -44.44
N THR A 416 -2.37 20.15 -44.42
CA THR A 416 -3.27 20.47 -45.53
C THR A 416 -4.25 21.56 -45.13
N LYS A 417 -4.33 22.63 -45.92
CA LYS A 417 -5.29 23.73 -45.75
C LYS A 417 -6.20 23.82 -46.97
N LYS A 418 -7.49 24.04 -46.73
CA LYS A 418 -8.47 24.31 -47.79
C LYS A 418 -8.36 25.77 -48.24
N ILE A 419 -8.31 26.01 -49.55
CA ILE A 419 -8.35 27.34 -50.14
C ILE A 419 -9.51 27.47 -51.13
N LEU A 420 -10.01 28.69 -51.29
CA LEU A 420 -11.00 29.04 -52.30
C LEU A 420 -10.39 30.06 -53.27
N ILE A 421 -10.39 29.75 -54.56
CA ILE A 421 -10.00 30.65 -55.66
C ILE A 421 -11.28 31.20 -56.28
N LYS A 422 -11.45 32.53 -56.24
CA LYS A 422 -12.68 33.23 -56.65
C LYS A 422 -12.63 33.93 -58.00
#